data_AF-A0A960I905-F1
#
_entry.id   AF-A0A960I905-F1
#
_cell.length_a   1.000
_cell.length_b   1.000
_cell.length_c   1.000
_cell.angle_alpha   90.00
_cell.angle_beta   90.00
_cell.angle_gamma   90.00
#
_symmetry.space_group_name_H-M   'P 1'
#
loop_
_entity.id
_entity.type
_entity.pdbx_description
1 polymer ?
#
loop_
_entity_poly.entity_id
_entity_poly.type
_entity_poly.pdbx_seq_one_letter_code
_entity_poly.pdbx_strand_id
1 'polypeptide(L)'
;MQRVRFVIATGIVGVVLASCGGVDREGTRDNIIESFQDELGQELDAECVDGVLDEYSDDELESIDDAINDGEETEAAMDLVLKIFECAPTGG
;
A
#
# COMPACT_ATOMS: atom_id res chain seq x y z
N MET A 1 -17.06 9.86 2.94
CA MET A 1 -16.68 8.42 2.87
C MET A 1 -15.38 8.20 2.10
N GLN A 2 -15.14 8.85 0.96
CA GLN A 2 -13.92 8.63 0.15
C GLN A 2 -12.60 9.04 0.84
N ARG A 3 -12.57 10.17 1.56
CA ARG A 3 -11.40 10.60 2.35
C ARG A 3 -11.04 9.66 3.50
N VAL A 4 -12.05 9.03 4.11
CA VAL A 4 -11.82 8.10 5.24
C VAL A 4 -11.16 6.82 4.74
N ARG A 5 -11.60 6.31 3.58
CA ARG A 5 -10.97 5.14 2.94
C ARG A 5 -9.53 5.41 2.50
N PHE A 6 -9.26 6.62 2.03
CA PHE A 6 -7.92 7.02 1.61
C PHE A 6 -6.95 7.07 2.79
N VAL A 7 -7.37 7.67 3.91
CA VAL A 7 -6.56 7.74 5.15
C VAL A 7 -6.32 6.35 5.76
N ILE A 8 -7.29 5.45 5.65
CA ILE A 8 -7.14 4.06 6.08
C ILE A 8 -6.10 3.36 5.20
N ALA A 9 -6.22 3.48 3.88
CA ALA A 9 -5.29 2.84 2.96
C ALA A 9 -3.86 3.38 3.03
N THR A 10 -3.65 4.68 3.21
CA THR A 10 -2.31 5.23 3.47
C THR A 10 -1.75 4.64 4.76
N GLY A 11 -2.55 4.57 5.83
CA GLY A 11 -2.17 3.93 7.09
C GLY A 11 -1.79 2.46 6.93
N ILE A 12 -2.56 1.68 6.17
CA ILE A 12 -2.27 0.29 5.86
C ILE A 12 -0.93 0.17 5.13
N VAL A 13 -0.77 0.92 4.05
CA VAL A 13 0.43 0.81 3.20
C VAL A 13 1.68 1.22 3.99
N GLY A 14 1.62 2.28 4.78
CA GLY A 14 2.75 2.67 5.64
C GLY A 14 3.06 1.65 6.73
N VAL A 15 2.07 1.18 7.49
CA VAL A 15 2.33 0.19 8.56
C VAL A 15 2.95 -1.09 8.01
N VAL A 16 2.58 -1.48 6.79
CA VAL A 16 3.08 -2.70 6.16
C VAL A 16 4.48 -2.52 5.56
N LEU A 17 4.77 -1.39 4.92
CA LEU A 17 6.11 -1.10 4.41
C LEU A 17 7.16 -1.06 5.55
N ALA A 18 6.82 -0.45 6.70
CA ALA A 18 7.65 -0.40 7.90
C ALA A 18 8.03 -1.78 8.43
N SER A 19 7.15 -2.77 8.25
CA SER A 19 7.36 -4.13 8.77
C SER A 19 8.34 -4.97 7.94
N CYS A 20 8.62 -4.57 6.70
CA CYS A 20 9.39 -5.38 5.75
C CYS A 20 10.70 -4.75 5.27
N GLY A 21 10.95 -3.46 5.55
CA GLY A 21 12.26 -2.81 5.37
C GLY A 21 12.90 -3.02 3.99
N GLY A 22 12.10 -3.10 2.93
CA GLY A 22 12.56 -3.31 1.55
C GLY A 22 13.11 -4.70 1.22
N VAL A 23 13.10 -5.69 2.14
CA VAL A 23 13.72 -7.01 1.90
C VAL A 23 12.70 -8.10 1.59
N ASP A 24 11.48 -8.00 2.12
CA ASP A 24 10.45 -9.03 1.97
C ASP A 24 9.20 -8.47 1.24
N ARG A 25 9.31 -8.35 -0.09
CA ARG A 25 8.22 -7.86 -0.96
C ARG A 25 6.98 -8.75 -0.89
N GLU A 26 7.19 -10.06 -0.78
CA GLU A 26 6.12 -11.05 -0.73
C GLU A 26 5.28 -10.92 0.55
N GLY A 27 5.93 -10.77 1.71
CA GLY A 27 5.25 -10.49 2.98
C GLY A 27 4.65 -9.08 3.03
N THR A 28 5.27 -8.10 2.38
CA THR A 28 4.69 -6.75 2.22
C THR A 28 3.37 -6.83 1.46
N ARG A 29 3.37 -7.53 0.32
CA ARG A 29 2.17 -7.77 -0.49
C ARG A 29 1.09 -8.44 0.35
N ASP A 30 1.39 -9.56 1.00
CA ASP A 30 0.39 -10.35 1.72
C ASP A 30 -0.26 -9.55 2.85
N ASN A 31 0.53 -8.77 3.59
CA ASN A 31 0.01 -7.90 4.64
C ASN A 31 -0.82 -6.72 4.09
N ILE A 32 -0.46 -6.15 2.93
CA ILE A 32 -1.28 -5.13 2.24
C ILE A 32 -2.64 -5.73 1.87
N ILE A 33 -2.66 -6.91 1.25
CA ILE A 33 -3.88 -7.60 0.83
C ILE A 33 -4.76 -7.90 2.05
N GLU A 34 -4.19 -8.50 3.11
CA GLU A 34 -4.91 -8.87 4.32
C GLU A 34 -5.50 -7.62 5.01
N SER A 35 -4.73 -6.55 5.12
CA SER A 35 -5.18 -5.31 5.74
C SER A 35 -6.29 -4.62 4.94
N PHE A 36 -6.21 -4.61 3.60
CA PHE A 36 -7.30 -4.10 2.75
C PHE A 36 -8.57 -4.96 2.87
N GLN A 37 -8.42 -6.28 2.99
CA GLN A 37 -9.53 -7.18 3.20
C GLN A 37 -10.20 -6.95 4.56
N ASP A 38 -9.40 -6.81 5.62
CA ASP A 38 -9.90 -6.65 6.98
C ASP A 38 -10.48 -5.25 7.24
N GLU A 39 -9.84 -4.19 6.76
CA GLU A 39 -10.26 -2.82 7.03
C GLU A 39 -11.28 -2.29 6.02
N LEU A 40 -11.15 -2.64 4.74
CA LEU A 40 -12.00 -2.12 3.67
C LEU A 40 -13.00 -3.15 3.13
N GLY A 41 -12.85 -4.42 3.50
CA GLY A 41 -13.67 -5.51 2.96
C GLY A 41 -13.39 -5.78 1.48
N GLN A 42 -12.20 -5.41 0.99
CA GLN A 42 -11.81 -5.55 -0.42
C GLN A 42 -10.59 -6.46 -0.51
N GLU A 43 -10.71 -7.54 -1.29
CA GLU A 43 -9.60 -8.43 -1.59
C GLU A 43 -8.83 -7.86 -2.78
N LEU A 44 -7.55 -7.54 -2.62
CA LEU A 44 -6.70 -7.03 -3.71
C LEU A 44 -6.12 -8.18 -4.54
N ASP A 45 -5.89 -7.93 -5.83
CA ASP A 45 -5.17 -8.88 -6.69
C ASP A 45 -3.67 -8.90 -6.36
N ALA A 46 -3.17 -10.07 -5.98
CA ALA A 46 -1.79 -10.25 -5.53
C ALA A 46 -0.75 -9.96 -6.62
N GLU A 47 -1.00 -10.38 -7.86
CA GLU A 47 -0.09 -10.13 -8.99
C GLU A 47 -0.05 -8.64 -9.33
N CYS A 48 -1.18 -7.95 -9.21
CA CYS A 48 -1.24 -6.50 -9.38
C CYS A 48 -0.45 -5.77 -8.29
N VAL A 49 -0.63 -6.14 -7.01
CA VAL A 49 0.10 -5.51 -5.90
C VAL A 49 1.61 -5.73 -6.05
N ASP A 50 2.05 -6.94 -6.40
CA ASP A 50 3.46 -7.19 -6.72
C ASP A 50 3.95 -6.33 -7.88
N GLY A 51 3.17 -6.23 -8.97
CA GLY A 51 3.50 -5.38 -10.10
C GLY A 51 3.66 -3.90 -9.72
N VAL A 52 2.81 -3.40 -8.82
CA VAL A 52 2.90 -2.03 -8.31
C VAL A 52 4.15 -1.86 -7.44
N LEU A 53 4.41 -2.77 -6.50
CA LEU A 53 5.61 -2.71 -5.65
C LEU A 53 6.90 -2.81 -6.48
N ASP A 54 6.89 -3.57 -7.57
CA ASP A 54 8.00 -3.69 -8.50
C ASP A 54 8.32 -2.41 -9.29
N GLU A 55 7.38 -1.47 -9.38
CA GLU A 55 7.64 -0.15 -9.99
C GLU A 55 8.49 0.77 -9.11
N TYR A 56 8.58 0.48 -7.81
CA TYR A 56 9.36 1.27 -6.86
C TYR A 56 10.62 0.52 -6.45
N SER A 57 11.71 1.27 -6.37
CA SER A 57 12.95 0.78 -5.74
C SER A 57 12.77 0.66 -4.23
N ASP A 58 13.61 -0.16 -3.59
CA ASP A 58 13.53 -0.36 -2.14
C ASP A 58 13.78 0.96 -1.38
N ASP A 59 14.67 1.83 -1.88
CA ASP A 59 14.94 3.17 -1.32
C ASP A 59 13.71 4.10 -1.43
N GLU A 60 12.92 3.98 -2.52
CA GLU A 60 11.69 4.76 -2.70
C GLU A 60 10.58 4.26 -1.78
N LEU A 61 10.47 2.94 -1.60
CA LEU A 61 9.52 2.34 -0.67
C LEU A 61 9.85 2.72 0.79
N GLU A 62 11.14 2.74 1.17
CA GLU A 62 11.60 3.22 2.47
C GLU A 62 11.29 4.72 2.66
N SER A 63 11.50 5.54 1.64
CA SER A 63 11.16 6.97 1.69
C SER A 63 9.65 7.22 1.81
N ILE A 64 8.84 6.39 1.14
CA ILE A 64 7.38 6.43 1.24
C ILE A 64 6.92 5.99 2.63
N ASP A 65 7.54 4.95 3.18
CA ASP A 65 7.27 4.46 4.54
C ASP A 65 7.53 5.52 5.60
N ASP A 66 8.72 6.13 5.57
CA ASP A 66 9.10 7.21 6.48
C ASP A 66 8.10 8.38 6.38
N ALA A 67 7.75 8.77 5.16
CA ALA A 67 6.77 9.82 4.93
C ALA A 67 5.41 9.47 5.57
N ILE A 68 4.89 8.25 5.35
CA ILE A 68 3.60 7.85 5.92
C ILE A 68 3.67 7.76 7.45
N ASN A 69 4.75 7.23 8.02
CA ASN A 69 4.95 7.11 9.47
C ASN A 69 5.05 8.47 10.16
N ASP A 70 5.65 9.46 9.50
CA ASP A 70 5.70 10.85 9.97
C ASP A 70 4.40 11.63 9.69
N GLY A 71 3.42 10.99 9.04
CA GLY A 71 2.13 11.58 8.69
C GLY A 71 2.22 12.56 7.51
N GLU A 72 3.27 12.47 6.72
CA GLU A 72 3.50 13.24 5.51
C GLU A 72 2.85 12.57 4.29
N GLU A 73 1.90 13.26 3.67
CA GLU A 73 1.30 12.85 2.40
C GLU A 73 2.19 13.33 1.24
N THR A 74 3.25 12.56 0.92
CA THR A 74 4.10 12.85 -0.25
C THR A 74 3.43 12.38 -1.55
N GLU A 75 3.80 12.98 -2.69
CA GLU A 75 3.26 12.56 -4.00
C GLU A 75 3.52 11.08 -4.27
N ALA A 76 4.71 10.56 -3.90
CA ALA A 76 5.07 9.16 -4.06
C ALA A 76 4.20 8.24 -3.18
N ALA A 77 3.95 8.62 -1.92
CA ALA A 77 3.07 7.86 -1.03
C ALA A 77 1.63 7.81 -1.55
N MET A 78 1.12 8.95 -2.04
CA MET A 78 -0.22 9.01 -2.63
C MET A 78 -0.32 8.20 -3.92
N ASP A 79 0.69 8.25 -4.79
CA ASP A 79 0.76 7.49 -6.04
C ASP A 79 0.77 5.98 -5.78
N LEU A 80 1.61 5.52 -4.84
CA LEU A 80 1.67 4.11 -4.44
C LEU A 80 0.30 3.61 -3.93
N VAL A 81 -0.32 4.35 -3.00
CA VAL A 81 -1.61 3.99 -2.41
C VAL A 81 -2.72 3.97 -3.47
N LEU A 82 -2.70 4.90 -4.43
CA LEU A 82 -3.66 4.91 -5.54
C LEU A 82 -3.52 3.68 -6.44
N LYS A 83 -2.29 3.33 -6.83
CA LYS A 83 -2.03 2.15 -7.66
C LYS A 83 -2.42 0.85 -6.94
N ILE A 84 -2.12 0.73 -5.65
CA ILE A 84 -2.58 -0.41 -4.83
C ILE A 84 -4.11 -0.45 -4.77
N PHE A 85 -4.78 0.70 -4.65
CA PHE A 85 -6.24 0.76 -4.69
C PHE A 85 -6.83 0.32 -6.03
N GLU A 86 -6.12 0.56 -7.15
CA GLU A 86 -6.51 0.09 -8.47
C GLU A 86 -6.39 -1.43 -8.62
N CYS A 87 -5.58 -2.09 -7.78
CA CYS A 87 -5.53 -3.54 -7.69
C CYS A 87 -6.74 -4.16 -6.99
N ALA A 88 -7.61 -3.35 -6.37
CA ALA A 88 -8.89 -3.85 -5.89
C ALA A 88 -9.78 -4.20 -7.10
N PRO A 89 -10.44 -5.37 -7.12
CA PRO A 89 -11.39 -5.72 -8.15
C PRO A 89 -12.49 -4.66 -8.13
N THR A 90 -12.50 -3.80 -9.13
CA THR A 90 -13.62 -2.94 -9.44
C THR A 90 -14.75 -3.87 -9.84
N GLY A 91 -15.59 -4.24 -8.88
CA GLY A 91 -16.70 -5.15 -9.09
C GLY A 91 -17.50 -4.74 -10.34
N GLY A 92 -17.61 -5.67 -11.28
CA GLY A 92 -18.75 -5.81 -12.18
C GLY A 92 -19.68 -6.87 -11.63
#